data_AF-A0A739Y665-F1
#
_entry.id   AF-A0A739Y665-F1
#
_cell.length_a   1.000
_cell.length_b   1.000
_cell.length_c   1.000
_cell.angle_alpha   90.00
_cell.angle_beta   90.00
_cell.angle_gamma   90.00
#
_symmetry.space_group_name_H-M   'P 1'
#
loop_
_entity.id
_entity.type
_entity.pdbx_description
1 polymer ?
#
loop_
_entity_poly.entity_id
_entity_poly.type
_entity_poly.pdbx_seq_one_letter_code
_entity_poly.pdbx_strand_id
1 'polypeptide(L)'
;MSDPVRITNPGAESLGYDSDGHEIMAVDIYVNPPRVDVFHGTPPAWSSFGNKTIWGGNEWVDDSPTRSDIEKRDKEITAYKNTLSAQQKENENKRTEAGKRLSAAIAAREKDENTLKTLRAGNADAADITRQEFRLLQAELREYGFRTEIAGYDALRLHTESRMLFADADSLRISPREARSLIEQAEKRQKDAQNADKKAADMLAEYERRKGILDTRLSELEKNGGAALAVLDAQQARLLGQQTRNDRAISEARNKLSSVTESLKTARNALTRAEQQLTQQKNTPDGKTIVSPEKFPGRSSTNHSIVVSGDPRFAGTIKITTSAVIDNRANLNYLLTHSGLDYKRNILNDRNPVVTEDVEGDKKIYNAEVAEWDKLRQRLLDARNKITSAESAINSARNNVSARTNEQKHANDALNALLKEKENIRSQLADINQKIAEEKRK
;
A
#
# COMPACT_ATOMS: atom_id res chain seq x y z
N MET A 1 25.28 -49.80 -26.25
CA MET A 1 24.76 -49.03 -25.10
C MET A 1 24.62 -47.60 -25.58
N SER A 2 23.39 -47.18 -25.83
CA SER A 2 23.08 -45.84 -26.31
C SER A 2 22.03 -45.27 -25.35
N ASP A 3 22.40 -44.18 -24.68
CA ASP A 3 21.57 -43.50 -23.71
C ASP A 3 20.29 -42.95 -24.35
N PRO A 4 19.12 -43.06 -23.69
CA PRO A 4 17.90 -42.46 -24.20
C PRO A 4 17.93 -40.95 -23.99
N VAL A 5 17.74 -40.24 -25.10
CA VAL A 5 17.58 -38.79 -25.21
C VAL A 5 16.45 -38.31 -24.31
N ARG A 6 16.79 -37.41 -23.39
CA ARG A 6 15.85 -36.68 -22.53
C ARG A 6 15.14 -35.63 -23.39
N ILE A 7 13.92 -35.94 -23.84
CA ILE A 7 13.03 -34.95 -24.45
C ILE A 7 12.51 -34.05 -23.33
N THR A 8 13.15 -32.90 -23.12
CA THR A 8 12.59 -31.81 -22.33
C THR A 8 11.51 -31.13 -23.17
N ASN A 9 10.24 -31.31 -22.79
CA ASN A 9 9.10 -30.67 -23.42
C ASN A 9 9.11 -29.16 -23.07
N PRO A 10 9.21 -28.23 -24.05
CA PRO A 10 9.28 -26.79 -23.77
C PRO A 10 7.93 -26.12 -23.47
N GLY A 11 6.85 -26.88 -23.22
CA GLY A 11 5.50 -26.35 -23.04
C GLY A 11 4.97 -26.34 -21.60
N ALA A 12 5.81 -26.58 -20.60
CA ALA A 12 5.42 -26.51 -19.18
C ALA A 12 5.71 -25.11 -18.62
N GLU A 13 5.29 -24.06 -19.34
CA GLU A 13 5.45 -22.69 -18.89
C GLU A 13 4.25 -22.30 -17.99
N SER A 14 4.55 -22.21 -16.69
CA SER A 14 3.78 -21.54 -15.64
C SER A 14 2.33 -21.99 -15.44
N LEU A 15 2.13 -22.99 -14.58
CA LEU A 15 0.84 -23.28 -13.97
C LEU A 15 0.48 -22.09 -13.06
N GLY A 16 -0.58 -21.33 -13.38
CA GLY A 16 -1.03 -20.24 -12.51
C GLY A 16 -1.43 -20.78 -11.14
N TYR A 17 -0.93 -20.16 -10.07
CA TYR A 17 -1.25 -20.51 -8.67
C TYR A 17 -2.08 -19.39 -8.05
N ASP A 18 -3.02 -19.68 -7.16
CA ASP A 18 -3.66 -18.62 -6.37
C ASP A 18 -2.74 -18.07 -5.27
N SER A 19 -3.26 -17.11 -4.50
CA SER A 19 -2.58 -16.54 -3.32
C SER A 19 -2.17 -17.58 -2.27
N ASP A 20 -2.80 -18.75 -2.26
CA ASP A 20 -2.57 -19.83 -1.30
C ASP A 20 -1.68 -20.94 -1.88
N GLY A 21 -1.15 -20.77 -3.10
CA GLY A 21 -0.26 -21.73 -3.76
C GLY A 21 -0.98 -22.94 -4.37
N HIS A 22 -2.30 -22.86 -4.61
CA HIS A 22 -3.06 -23.90 -5.29
C HIS A 22 -3.11 -23.66 -6.79
N GLU A 23 -2.88 -24.72 -7.57
CA GLU A 23 -3.00 -24.71 -9.03
C GLU A 23 -4.40 -24.23 -9.45
N ILE A 24 -4.45 -23.24 -10.35
CA ILE A 24 -5.70 -22.67 -10.87
C ILE A 24 -6.26 -23.54 -12.01
N MET A 25 -5.43 -24.39 -12.61
CA MET A 25 -5.76 -25.19 -13.79
C MET A 25 -5.87 -26.69 -13.48
N ALA A 26 -6.97 -27.31 -13.91
CA ALA A 26 -7.14 -28.75 -13.98
C ALA A 26 -6.61 -29.30 -15.31
N VAL A 27 -5.30 -29.58 -15.37
CA VAL A 27 -4.61 -30.06 -16.58
C VAL A 27 -5.16 -31.39 -17.10
N ASP A 28 -5.64 -32.25 -16.19
CA ASP A 28 -6.15 -33.59 -16.49
C ASP A 28 -7.37 -33.60 -17.44
N ILE A 29 -8.19 -32.56 -17.40
CA ILE A 29 -9.38 -32.38 -18.26
C ILE A 29 -8.98 -32.24 -19.74
N TYR A 30 -7.83 -31.65 -20.02
CA TYR A 30 -7.36 -31.42 -21.40
C TYR A 30 -6.54 -32.58 -21.95
N VAL A 31 -5.88 -33.34 -21.08
CA VAL A 31 -4.99 -34.44 -21.48
C VAL A 31 -5.77 -35.73 -21.79
N ASN A 32 -6.77 -36.07 -20.97
CA ASN A 32 -7.56 -37.29 -21.13
C ASN A 32 -9.07 -36.96 -21.05
N PRO A 33 -9.66 -36.37 -22.11
CA PRO A 33 -11.09 -36.13 -22.15
C PRO A 33 -11.87 -37.47 -22.12
N PRO A 34 -13.13 -37.47 -21.68
CA PRO A 34 -13.94 -38.67 -21.61
C PRO A 34 -14.03 -39.33 -22.98
N ARG A 35 -13.77 -40.63 -23.04
CA ARG A 35 -13.87 -41.42 -24.26
C ARG A 35 -15.01 -42.43 -24.14
N VAL A 36 -15.93 -42.39 -25.09
CA VAL A 36 -17.04 -43.34 -25.20
C VAL A 36 -16.82 -44.19 -26.44
N ASP A 37 -16.23 -45.37 -26.25
CA ASP A 37 -16.11 -46.37 -27.32
C ASP A 37 -17.42 -47.16 -27.46
N VAL A 38 -17.89 -47.34 -28.69
CA VAL A 38 -19.12 -48.09 -28.99
C VAL A 38 -18.90 -49.60 -28.96
N PHE A 39 -19.98 -50.37 -28.76
CA PHE A 39 -19.92 -51.83 -28.76
C PHE A 39 -19.57 -52.38 -30.15
N HIS A 40 -18.47 -53.13 -30.25
CA HIS A 40 -18.06 -53.79 -31.48
C HIS A 40 -18.47 -55.27 -31.42
N GLY A 41 -19.65 -55.60 -31.94
CA GLY A 41 -20.16 -56.97 -31.94
C GLY A 41 -20.63 -57.45 -33.30
N THR A 42 -20.01 -58.51 -33.81
CA THR A 42 -20.46 -59.22 -35.01
C THR A 42 -21.58 -60.19 -34.63
N PRO A 43 -22.76 -60.13 -35.27
CA PRO A 43 -23.78 -61.16 -35.10
C PRO A 43 -23.20 -62.55 -35.41
N PRO A 44 -23.55 -63.59 -34.63
CA PRO A 44 -23.07 -64.93 -34.91
C PRO A 44 -23.67 -65.44 -36.24
N ALA A 45 -22.86 -66.19 -37.00
CA ALA A 45 -23.31 -66.97 -38.15
C ALA A 45 -23.06 -68.44 -37.81
N TRP A 46 -24.09 -69.12 -37.31
CA TRP A 46 -23.98 -70.48 -36.76
C TRP A 46 -23.60 -71.49 -37.85
N SER A 47 -22.63 -72.36 -37.58
CA SER A 47 -22.21 -73.40 -38.53
C SER A 47 -23.07 -74.66 -38.42
N SER A 48 -23.86 -74.78 -37.36
CA SER A 48 -24.90 -75.81 -37.20
C SER A 48 -26.18 -75.45 -37.96
N PHE A 49 -26.87 -76.45 -38.48
CA PHE A 49 -28.17 -76.31 -39.14
C PHE A 49 -28.23 -75.17 -40.18
N GLY A 50 -27.14 -74.95 -40.93
CA GLY A 50 -27.06 -73.91 -41.97
C GLY A 50 -27.38 -72.49 -41.52
N ASN A 51 -27.12 -72.14 -40.25
CA ASN A 51 -27.51 -70.86 -39.64
C ASN A 51 -29.04 -70.61 -39.62
N LYS A 52 -29.85 -71.65 -39.76
CA LYS A 52 -31.31 -71.56 -39.64
C LYS A 52 -31.72 -71.55 -38.17
N THR A 53 -32.89 -70.97 -37.91
CA THR A 53 -33.45 -70.79 -36.57
C THR A 53 -34.91 -71.26 -36.54
N ILE A 54 -35.40 -71.69 -35.38
CA ILE A 54 -36.77 -72.25 -35.27
C ILE A 54 -37.88 -71.19 -35.38
N TRP A 55 -37.51 -69.92 -35.23
CA TRP A 55 -38.35 -68.75 -35.45
C TRP A 55 -38.29 -68.23 -36.90
N GLY A 56 -37.34 -68.71 -37.70
CA GLY A 56 -37.33 -68.50 -39.14
C GLY A 56 -38.55 -69.15 -39.79
N GLY A 57 -38.94 -68.68 -40.98
CA GLY A 57 -40.16 -69.15 -41.67
C GLY A 57 -40.15 -70.66 -41.93
N ASN A 58 -40.81 -71.43 -41.06
CA ASN A 58 -40.94 -72.89 -41.12
C ASN A 58 -42.40 -73.36 -41.09
N GLU A 59 -43.35 -72.45 -41.31
CA GLU A 59 -44.80 -72.71 -41.20
C GLU A 59 -45.34 -73.64 -42.30
N TRP A 60 -44.66 -73.70 -43.44
CA TRP A 60 -45.08 -74.42 -44.65
C TRP A 60 -44.10 -75.52 -45.09
N VAL A 61 -43.09 -75.82 -44.27
CA VAL A 61 -41.97 -76.73 -44.59
C VAL A 61 -41.67 -77.60 -43.36
N ASP A 62 -41.29 -78.86 -43.57
CA ASP A 62 -40.77 -79.73 -42.51
C ASP A 62 -39.24 -79.70 -42.51
N ASP A 63 -38.67 -78.60 -42.01
CA ASP A 63 -37.23 -78.45 -41.81
C ASP A 63 -36.90 -78.67 -40.33
N SER A 64 -37.07 -79.92 -39.89
CA SER A 64 -36.88 -80.32 -38.49
C SER A 64 -35.40 -80.50 -38.15
N PRO A 65 -34.86 -79.86 -37.10
CA PRO A 65 -33.46 -80.00 -36.73
C PRO A 65 -33.16 -81.39 -36.18
N THR A 66 -32.05 -82.00 -36.60
CA THR A 66 -31.62 -83.28 -36.06
C THR A 66 -31.10 -83.14 -34.63
N ARG A 67 -31.04 -84.25 -33.88
CA ARG A 67 -30.42 -84.24 -32.53
C ARG A 67 -28.98 -83.70 -32.55
N SER A 68 -28.20 -84.04 -33.56
CA SER A 68 -26.83 -83.52 -33.73
C SER A 68 -26.80 -82.03 -34.04
N ASP A 69 -27.76 -81.51 -34.81
CA ASP A 69 -27.87 -80.08 -35.09
C ASP A 69 -28.14 -79.28 -33.82
N ILE A 70 -29.05 -79.77 -32.98
CA ILE A 70 -29.40 -79.18 -31.68
C ILE A 70 -28.17 -79.16 -30.77
N GLU A 71 -27.53 -80.32 -30.55
CA GLU A 71 -26.36 -80.42 -29.66
C GLU A 71 -25.17 -79.57 -30.16
N LYS A 72 -24.99 -79.44 -31.48
CA LYS A 72 -23.95 -78.57 -32.06
C LYS A 72 -24.29 -77.09 -31.88
N ARG A 73 -25.55 -76.69 -32.13
CA ARG A 73 -26.03 -75.31 -31.92
C ARG A 73 -25.85 -74.87 -30.47
N ASP A 74 -26.19 -75.72 -29.51
CA ASP A 74 -26.04 -75.38 -28.09
C ASP A 74 -24.58 -75.13 -27.71
N LYS A 75 -23.64 -75.91 -28.26
CA LYS A 75 -22.20 -75.68 -28.03
C LYS A 75 -21.74 -74.34 -28.59
N GLU A 76 -22.21 -73.98 -29.79
CA GLU A 76 -21.89 -72.69 -30.42
C GLU A 76 -22.47 -71.52 -29.61
N ILE A 77 -23.75 -71.59 -29.23
CA ILE A 77 -24.40 -70.57 -28.39
C ILE A 77 -23.68 -70.44 -27.06
N THR A 78 -23.37 -71.56 -26.40
CA THR A 78 -22.67 -71.57 -25.10
C THR A 78 -21.28 -70.93 -25.19
N ALA A 79 -20.49 -71.30 -26.22
CA ALA A 79 -19.18 -70.71 -26.43
C ALA A 79 -19.27 -69.20 -26.71
N TYR A 80 -20.19 -68.77 -27.57
CA TYR A 80 -20.40 -67.36 -27.89
C TYR A 80 -20.83 -66.54 -26.67
N LYS A 81 -21.79 -67.04 -25.88
CA LYS A 81 -22.23 -66.39 -24.64
C LYS A 81 -21.12 -66.31 -23.60
N ASN A 82 -20.23 -67.31 -23.52
CA ASN A 82 -19.06 -67.25 -22.65
C ASN A 82 -18.09 -66.15 -23.07
N THR A 83 -17.87 -65.94 -24.37
CA THR A 83 -17.07 -64.80 -24.88
C THR A 83 -17.70 -63.46 -24.49
N LEU A 84 -19.00 -63.29 -24.71
CA LEU A 84 -19.72 -62.07 -24.31
C LEU A 84 -19.69 -61.86 -22.79
N SER A 85 -19.81 -62.92 -22.00
CA SER A 85 -19.73 -62.87 -20.54
C SER A 85 -18.35 -62.46 -20.03
N ALA A 86 -17.28 -62.93 -20.68
CA ALA A 86 -15.92 -62.50 -20.36
C ALA A 86 -15.70 -61.02 -20.65
N GLN A 87 -16.16 -60.53 -21.81
CA GLN A 87 -16.12 -59.11 -22.18
C GLN A 87 -16.92 -58.25 -21.20
N GLN A 88 -18.11 -58.70 -20.80
CA GLN A 88 -18.95 -57.98 -19.83
C GLN A 88 -18.24 -57.82 -18.48
N LYS A 89 -17.58 -58.87 -17.99
CA LYS A 89 -16.83 -58.82 -16.72
C LYS A 89 -15.70 -57.79 -16.77
N GLU A 90 -14.97 -57.72 -17.88
CA GLU A 90 -13.92 -56.71 -18.05
C GLU A 90 -14.50 -55.30 -18.13
N ASN A 91 -15.60 -55.10 -18.85
CA ASN A 91 -16.27 -53.81 -18.96
C ASN A 91 -16.82 -53.33 -17.60
N GLU A 92 -17.37 -54.23 -16.77
CA GLU A 92 -17.81 -53.89 -15.41
C GLU A 92 -16.65 -53.52 -14.48
N ASN A 93 -15.47 -54.12 -14.65
CA ASN A 93 -14.28 -53.72 -13.90
C ASN A 93 -13.86 -52.28 -14.26
N LYS A 94 -13.84 -51.95 -15.56
CA LYS A 94 -13.54 -50.59 -16.02
C LYS A 94 -14.58 -49.57 -15.56
N ARG A 95 -15.87 -49.93 -15.62
CA ARG A 95 -16.98 -49.13 -15.09
C ARG A 95 -16.84 -48.88 -13.58
N THR A 96 -16.44 -49.90 -12.82
CA THR A 96 -16.22 -49.79 -11.37
C THR A 96 -15.09 -48.81 -11.06
N GLU A 97 -13.99 -48.87 -11.82
CA GLU A 97 -12.87 -47.95 -11.65
C GLU A 97 -13.24 -46.51 -12.04
N ALA A 98 -13.99 -46.32 -13.14
CA ALA A 98 -14.56 -45.02 -13.48
C ALA A 98 -15.50 -44.49 -12.38
N GLY A 99 -16.27 -45.38 -11.73
CA GLY A 99 -17.10 -45.07 -10.57
C GLY A 99 -16.29 -44.54 -9.38
N LYS A 100 -15.13 -45.15 -9.07
CA LYS A 100 -14.24 -44.63 -8.01
C LYS A 100 -13.69 -43.24 -8.34
N ARG A 101 -13.30 -43.02 -9.60
CA ARG A 101 -12.82 -41.71 -10.08
C ARG A 101 -13.93 -40.66 -10.02
N LEU A 102 -15.17 -41.03 -10.35
CA LEU A 102 -16.32 -40.17 -10.17
C LEU A 102 -16.51 -39.78 -8.69
N SER A 103 -16.41 -40.72 -7.75
CA SER A 103 -16.48 -40.39 -6.32
C SER A 103 -15.41 -39.39 -5.89
N ALA A 104 -14.17 -39.55 -6.37
CA ALA A 104 -13.10 -38.58 -6.11
C ALA A 104 -13.37 -37.21 -6.75
N ALA A 105 -13.90 -37.18 -7.97
CA ALA A 105 -14.27 -35.93 -8.66
C ALA A 105 -15.39 -35.17 -7.93
N ILE A 106 -16.39 -35.88 -7.41
CA ILE A 106 -17.46 -35.30 -6.58
C ILE A 106 -16.86 -34.68 -5.32
N ALA A 107 -15.96 -35.40 -4.62
CA ALA A 107 -15.32 -34.87 -3.42
C ALA A 107 -14.50 -33.60 -3.68
N ALA A 108 -13.80 -33.52 -4.82
CA ALA A 108 -13.10 -32.31 -5.24
C ALA A 108 -14.08 -31.15 -5.51
N ARG A 109 -15.17 -31.41 -6.24
CA ARG A 109 -16.21 -30.41 -6.52
C ARG A 109 -16.85 -29.88 -5.24
N GLU A 110 -17.19 -30.76 -4.31
CA GLU A 110 -17.76 -30.37 -3.00
C GLU A 110 -16.77 -29.52 -2.17
N LYS A 111 -15.48 -29.88 -2.19
CA LYS A 111 -14.43 -29.07 -1.56
C LYS A 111 -14.38 -27.67 -2.16
N ASP A 112 -14.33 -27.55 -3.48
CA ASP A 112 -14.24 -26.26 -4.16
C ASP A 112 -15.50 -25.40 -3.98
N GLU A 113 -16.68 -26.03 -3.96
CA GLU A 113 -17.96 -25.37 -3.69
C GLU A 113 -18.03 -24.84 -2.26
N ASN A 114 -17.55 -25.60 -1.28
CA ASN A 114 -17.48 -25.16 0.11
C ASN A 114 -16.52 -23.98 0.28
N THR A 115 -15.33 -24.03 -0.34
CA THR A 115 -14.39 -22.89 -0.35
C THR A 115 -15.02 -21.65 -1.01
N LEU A 116 -15.77 -21.81 -2.10
CA LEU A 116 -16.45 -20.69 -2.74
C LEU A 116 -17.50 -20.04 -1.82
N LYS A 117 -18.25 -20.86 -1.07
CA LYS A 117 -19.24 -20.37 -0.08
C LYS A 117 -18.57 -19.57 1.03
N THR A 118 -17.44 -20.05 1.57
CA THR A 118 -16.71 -19.33 2.63
C THR A 118 -16.10 -18.02 2.13
N LEU A 119 -15.52 -18.00 0.92
CA LEU A 119 -15.00 -16.78 0.29
C LEU A 119 -16.09 -15.72 0.09
N ARG A 120 -17.26 -16.14 -0.41
CA ARG A 120 -18.42 -15.23 -0.57
C ARG A 120 -18.94 -14.73 0.78
N ALA A 121 -19.02 -15.58 1.79
CA ALA A 121 -19.43 -15.19 3.14
C ALA A 121 -18.44 -14.20 3.79
N GLY A 122 -17.15 -14.32 3.47
CA GLY A 122 -16.09 -13.42 3.91
C GLY A 122 -15.96 -12.13 3.11
N ASN A 123 -16.78 -11.90 2.07
CA ASN A 123 -16.62 -10.79 1.12
C ASN A 123 -15.20 -10.68 0.57
N ALA A 124 -14.61 -11.82 0.19
CA ALA A 124 -13.32 -11.86 -0.48
C ALA A 124 -13.33 -11.01 -1.76
N ASP A 125 -12.14 -10.64 -2.25
CA ASP A 125 -12.02 -9.83 -3.47
C ASP A 125 -12.70 -10.51 -4.67
N ALA A 126 -13.26 -9.70 -5.57
CA ALA A 126 -13.97 -10.21 -6.73
C ALA A 126 -13.07 -11.09 -7.62
N ALA A 127 -11.77 -10.80 -7.71
CA ALA A 127 -10.83 -11.61 -8.46
C ALA A 127 -10.63 -12.99 -7.82
N ASP A 128 -10.53 -13.07 -6.49
CA ASP A 128 -10.38 -14.34 -5.76
C ASP A 128 -11.64 -15.22 -5.91
N ILE A 129 -12.82 -14.60 -5.82
CA ILE A 129 -14.09 -15.29 -6.07
C ILE A 129 -14.15 -15.80 -7.51
N THR A 130 -13.78 -14.98 -8.50
CA THR A 130 -13.80 -15.36 -9.92
C THR A 130 -12.85 -16.53 -10.22
N ARG A 131 -11.65 -16.54 -9.62
CA ARG A 131 -10.70 -17.66 -9.73
C ARG A 131 -11.25 -18.95 -9.10
N GLN A 132 -11.89 -18.84 -7.93
CA GLN A 132 -12.48 -20.01 -7.28
C GLN A 132 -13.71 -20.54 -8.03
N GLU A 133 -14.53 -19.67 -8.62
CA GLU A 133 -15.63 -20.08 -9.51
C GLU A 133 -15.10 -20.86 -10.71
N PHE A 134 -14.01 -20.42 -11.31
CA PHE A 134 -13.38 -21.12 -12.43
C PHE A 134 -12.85 -22.51 -12.04
N ARG A 135 -12.23 -22.65 -10.86
CA ARG A 135 -11.85 -23.97 -10.33
C ARG A 135 -13.04 -24.90 -10.15
N LEU A 136 -14.12 -24.37 -9.56
CA LEU A 136 -15.34 -25.15 -9.36
C LEU A 136 -15.89 -25.63 -10.70
N LEU A 137 -15.94 -24.77 -11.73
CA LEU A 137 -16.39 -25.15 -13.06
C LEU A 137 -15.52 -26.25 -13.69
N GLN A 138 -14.20 -26.22 -13.46
CA GLN A 138 -13.31 -27.30 -13.89
C GLN A 138 -13.61 -28.61 -13.15
N ALA A 139 -13.81 -28.57 -11.83
CA ALA A 139 -14.18 -29.74 -11.04
C ALA A 139 -15.55 -30.33 -11.47
N GLU A 140 -16.53 -29.47 -11.77
CA GLU A 140 -17.83 -29.87 -12.32
C GLU A 140 -17.69 -30.54 -13.70
N LEU A 141 -16.81 -30.01 -14.57
CA LEU A 141 -16.56 -30.63 -15.87
C LEU A 141 -15.86 -31.99 -15.73
N ARG A 142 -14.91 -32.13 -14.79
CA ARG A 142 -14.28 -33.41 -14.46
C ARG A 142 -15.29 -34.44 -13.98
N GLU A 143 -16.18 -34.04 -13.06
CA GLU A 143 -17.28 -34.88 -12.59
C GLU A 143 -18.17 -35.33 -13.76
N TYR A 144 -18.53 -34.39 -14.65
CA TYR A 144 -19.35 -34.66 -15.83
C TYR A 144 -18.66 -35.60 -16.84
N GLY A 145 -17.34 -35.51 -16.97
CA GLY A 145 -16.54 -36.43 -17.79
C GLY A 145 -16.70 -37.88 -17.35
N PHE A 146 -16.49 -38.19 -16.06
CA PHE A 146 -16.67 -39.56 -15.55
C PHE A 146 -18.11 -40.05 -15.61
N ARG A 147 -19.10 -39.16 -15.43
CA ARG A 147 -20.52 -39.49 -15.65
C ARG A 147 -20.78 -39.93 -17.10
N THR A 148 -20.09 -39.31 -18.05
CA THR A 148 -20.19 -39.64 -19.48
C THR A 148 -19.52 -40.98 -19.80
N GLU A 149 -18.37 -41.28 -19.20
CA GLU A 149 -17.72 -42.59 -19.33
C GLU A 149 -18.62 -43.73 -18.81
N ILE A 150 -19.24 -43.56 -17.64
CA ILE A 150 -20.16 -44.55 -17.07
C ILE A 150 -21.35 -44.80 -18.01
N ALA A 151 -21.90 -43.75 -18.64
CA ALA A 151 -22.97 -43.90 -19.61
C ALA A 151 -22.55 -44.76 -20.82
N GLY A 152 -21.30 -44.66 -21.26
CA GLY A 152 -20.72 -45.54 -22.28
C GLY A 152 -20.66 -47.01 -21.84
N TYR A 153 -20.16 -47.28 -20.63
CA TYR A 153 -20.13 -48.64 -20.10
C TYR A 153 -21.53 -49.25 -19.89
N ASP A 154 -22.52 -48.45 -19.48
CA ASP A 154 -23.90 -48.88 -19.39
C ASP A 154 -24.46 -49.27 -20.77
N ALA A 155 -24.10 -48.54 -21.84
CA ALA A 155 -24.46 -48.88 -23.21
C ALA A 155 -23.82 -50.20 -23.67
N LEU A 156 -22.53 -50.42 -23.37
CA LEU A 156 -21.85 -51.69 -23.67
C LEU A 156 -22.54 -52.90 -23.01
N ARG A 157 -23.02 -52.72 -21.78
CA ARG A 157 -23.78 -53.74 -21.07
C ARG A 157 -25.09 -54.07 -21.76
N LEU A 158 -25.88 -53.07 -22.12
CA LEU A 158 -27.17 -53.27 -22.79
C LEU A 158 -27.00 -53.95 -24.16
N HIS A 159 -25.97 -53.56 -24.92
CA HIS A 159 -25.61 -54.26 -26.17
C HIS A 159 -25.27 -55.73 -25.91
N THR A 160 -24.45 -56.00 -24.89
CA THR A 160 -24.08 -57.38 -24.53
C THR A 160 -25.30 -58.21 -24.12
N GLU A 161 -26.19 -57.65 -23.30
CA GLU A 161 -27.44 -58.28 -22.88
C GLU A 161 -28.35 -58.60 -24.07
N SER A 162 -28.50 -57.67 -25.03
CA SER A 162 -29.27 -57.93 -26.24
C SER A 162 -28.67 -59.07 -27.07
N ARG A 163 -27.34 -59.14 -27.21
CA ARG A 163 -26.66 -60.20 -27.97
C ARG A 163 -26.74 -61.56 -27.30
N MET A 164 -26.75 -61.61 -25.96
CA MET A 164 -27.02 -62.86 -25.25
C MET A 164 -28.45 -63.35 -25.51
N LEU A 165 -29.44 -62.46 -25.52
CA LEU A 165 -30.83 -62.81 -25.83
C LEU A 165 -31.01 -63.26 -27.29
N PHE A 166 -30.35 -62.60 -28.26
CA PHE A 166 -30.35 -63.06 -29.65
C PHE A 166 -29.72 -64.45 -29.79
N ALA A 167 -28.63 -64.73 -29.06
CA ALA A 167 -28.02 -66.05 -29.08
C ALA A 167 -28.95 -67.12 -28.48
N ASP A 168 -29.66 -66.82 -27.39
CA ASP A 168 -30.62 -67.74 -26.76
C ASP A 168 -31.86 -68.00 -27.63
N ALA A 169 -32.31 -66.98 -28.37
CA ALA A 169 -33.43 -67.09 -29.30
C ALA A 169 -33.19 -68.11 -30.44
N ASP A 170 -31.92 -68.38 -30.76
CA ASP A 170 -31.51 -69.29 -31.82
C ASP A 170 -31.36 -70.75 -31.36
N SER A 171 -31.70 -71.04 -30.09
CA SER A 171 -31.73 -72.42 -29.59
C SER A 171 -32.75 -73.24 -30.37
N LEU A 172 -32.35 -74.46 -30.75
CA LEU A 172 -33.22 -75.41 -31.45
C LEU A 172 -33.99 -76.32 -30.47
N ARG A 173 -33.84 -76.11 -29.15
CA ARG A 173 -34.54 -76.86 -28.08
C ARG A 173 -35.86 -76.25 -27.65
N ILE A 174 -36.08 -74.98 -27.95
CA ILE A 174 -37.22 -74.21 -27.47
C ILE A 174 -38.37 -74.26 -28.46
N SER A 175 -39.58 -73.93 -28.01
CA SER A 175 -40.74 -73.86 -28.91
C SER A 175 -40.66 -72.63 -29.83
N PRO A 176 -41.31 -72.65 -31.01
CA PRO A 176 -41.39 -71.45 -31.88
C PRO A 176 -41.97 -70.21 -31.17
N ARG A 177 -42.91 -70.42 -30.24
CA ARG A 177 -43.50 -69.35 -29.43
C ARG A 177 -42.47 -68.72 -28.48
N GLU A 178 -41.65 -69.55 -27.85
CA GLU A 178 -40.60 -69.10 -26.94
C GLU A 178 -39.48 -68.39 -27.70
N ALA A 179 -39.08 -68.92 -28.86
CA ALA A 179 -38.10 -68.29 -29.74
C ALA A 179 -38.54 -66.89 -30.20
N ARG A 180 -39.80 -66.74 -30.62
CA ARG A 180 -40.37 -65.43 -30.99
C ARG A 180 -40.38 -64.44 -29.81
N SER A 181 -40.72 -64.92 -28.61
CA SER A 181 -40.68 -64.10 -27.39
C SER A 181 -39.27 -63.61 -27.06
N LEU A 182 -38.25 -64.48 -27.20
CA LEU A 182 -36.85 -64.12 -26.93
C LEU A 182 -36.32 -63.07 -27.93
N ILE A 183 -36.73 -63.12 -29.19
CA ILE A 183 -36.36 -62.11 -30.19
C ILE A 183 -37.00 -60.77 -29.87
N GLU A 184 -38.29 -60.74 -29.58
CA GLU A 184 -38.97 -59.50 -29.20
C GLU A 184 -38.33 -58.86 -27.96
N GLN A 185 -37.84 -59.67 -27.02
CA GLN A 185 -37.05 -59.20 -25.88
C GLN A 185 -35.67 -58.68 -26.30
N ALA A 186 -34.97 -59.39 -27.18
CA ALA A 186 -33.66 -59.01 -27.68
C ALA A 186 -33.71 -57.68 -28.46
N GLU A 187 -34.71 -57.50 -29.33
CA GLU A 187 -34.94 -56.28 -30.11
C GLU A 187 -35.25 -55.07 -29.21
N LYS A 188 -36.11 -55.25 -28.20
CA LYS A 188 -36.38 -54.21 -27.20
C LYS A 188 -35.10 -53.83 -26.46
N ARG A 189 -34.32 -54.80 -26.01
CA ARG A 189 -33.04 -54.55 -25.31
C ARG A 189 -31.99 -53.91 -26.22
N GLN A 190 -31.94 -54.26 -27.49
CA GLN A 190 -31.07 -53.61 -28.47
C GLN A 190 -31.48 -52.16 -28.70
N LYS A 191 -32.78 -51.86 -28.73
CA LYS A 191 -33.28 -50.48 -28.81
C LYS A 191 -32.92 -49.67 -27.56
N ASP A 192 -32.99 -50.28 -26.37
CA ASP A 192 -32.51 -49.66 -25.15
C ASP A 192 -31.00 -49.34 -25.24
N ALA A 193 -30.21 -50.25 -25.81
CA ALA A 193 -28.79 -50.04 -26.04
C ALA A 193 -28.52 -48.87 -27.03
N GLN A 194 -29.28 -48.78 -28.12
CA GLN A 194 -29.20 -47.65 -29.07
C GLN A 194 -29.56 -46.31 -28.42
N ASN A 195 -30.56 -46.30 -27.54
CA ASN A 195 -30.91 -45.11 -26.75
C ASN A 195 -29.78 -44.74 -25.79
N ALA A 196 -29.09 -45.72 -25.20
CA ALA A 196 -27.92 -45.50 -24.35
C ALA A 196 -26.72 -44.96 -25.14
N ASP A 197 -26.49 -45.44 -26.36
CA ASP A 197 -25.47 -44.88 -27.27
C ASP A 197 -25.76 -43.40 -27.55
N LYS A 198 -27.00 -43.08 -27.91
CA LYS A 198 -27.41 -41.68 -28.15
C LYS A 198 -27.20 -40.82 -26.92
N LYS A 199 -27.59 -41.31 -25.74
CA LYS A 199 -27.39 -40.60 -24.47
C LYS A 199 -25.90 -40.32 -24.22
N ALA A 200 -25.03 -41.32 -24.41
CA ALA A 200 -23.60 -41.14 -24.20
C ALA A 200 -22.98 -40.16 -25.21
N ALA A 201 -23.42 -40.20 -26.48
CA ALA A 201 -23.01 -39.24 -27.50
C ALA A 201 -23.46 -37.81 -27.21
N ASP A 202 -24.72 -37.62 -26.81
CA ASP A 202 -25.27 -36.30 -26.42
C ASP A 202 -24.52 -35.75 -25.20
N MET A 203 -24.19 -36.61 -24.21
CA MET A 203 -23.39 -36.23 -23.05
C MET A 203 -21.95 -35.85 -23.45
N LEU A 204 -21.32 -36.60 -24.37
CA LEU A 204 -19.98 -36.27 -24.84
C LEU A 204 -19.95 -34.92 -25.59
N ALA A 205 -20.97 -34.63 -26.40
CA ALA A 205 -21.09 -33.33 -27.06
C ALA A 205 -21.31 -32.18 -26.06
N GLU A 206 -22.10 -32.41 -25.01
CA GLU A 206 -22.31 -31.44 -23.92
C GLU A 206 -21.02 -31.19 -23.11
N TYR A 207 -20.18 -32.21 -22.91
CA TYR A 207 -18.86 -32.04 -22.29
C TYR A 207 -18.00 -31.04 -23.07
N GLU A 208 -17.86 -31.22 -24.39
CA GLU A 208 -17.08 -30.31 -25.24
C GLU A 208 -17.70 -28.89 -25.29
N ARG A 209 -19.03 -28.79 -25.29
CA ARG A 209 -19.71 -27.50 -25.19
C ARG A 209 -19.34 -26.75 -23.90
N ARG A 210 -19.35 -27.44 -22.76
CA ARG A 210 -18.97 -26.86 -21.45
C ARG A 210 -17.49 -26.51 -21.39
N LYS A 211 -16.63 -27.32 -22.02
CA LYS A 211 -15.21 -27.02 -22.17
C LYS A 211 -15.00 -25.70 -22.93
N GLY A 212 -15.73 -25.46 -24.02
CA GLY A 212 -15.67 -24.16 -24.71
C GLY A 212 -16.08 -22.95 -23.85
N ILE A 213 -16.98 -23.15 -22.88
CA ILE A 213 -17.30 -22.12 -21.87
C ILE A 213 -16.11 -21.89 -20.94
N LEU A 214 -15.41 -22.95 -20.50
CA LEU A 214 -14.20 -22.81 -19.69
C LEU A 214 -13.10 -22.03 -20.43
N ASP A 215 -12.87 -22.31 -21.71
CA ASP A 215 -11.87 -21.59 -22.52
C ASP A 215 -12.19 -20.08 -22.58
N THR A 216 -13.48 -19.74 -22.70
CA THR A 216 -13.95 -18.36 -22.65
C THR A 216 -13.71 -17.72 -21.28
N ARG A 217 -14.03 -18.44 -20.19
CA ARG A 217 -13.83 -17.96 -18.82
C ARG A 217 -12.35 -17.76 -18.49
N LEU A 218 -11.48 -18.65 -18.95
CA LEU A 218 -10.03 -18.51 -18.80
C LEU A 218 -9.53 -17.23 -19.50
N SER A 219 -9.99 -16.98 -20.72
CA SER A 219 -9.66 -15.75 -21.46
C SER A 219 -10.14 -14.47 -20.73
N GLU A 220 -11.29 -14.50 -20.06
CA GLU A 220 -11.77 -13.39 -19.22
C GLU A 220 -10.87 -13.17 -17.99
N LEU A 221 -10.46 -14.25 -17.32
CA LEU A 221 -9.53 -14.22 -16.19
C LEU A 221 -8.18 -13.61 -16.57
N GLU A 222 -7.60 -14.02 -17.70
CA GLU A 222 -6.32 -13.48 -18.21
C GLU A 222 -6.42 -11.98 -18.52
N LYS A 223 -7.49 -11.55 -19.21
CA LYS A 223 -7.73 -10.13 -19.52
C LYS A 223 -7.86 -9.29 -18.25
N ASN A 224 -8.61 -9.77 -17.27
CA ASN A 224 -8.84 -9.05 -16.03
C ASN A 224 -7.57 -8.99 -15.16
N GLY A 225 -6.78 -10.07 -15.11
CA GLY A 225 -5.47 -10.09 -14.44
C GLY A 225 -4.49 -9.09 -15.06
N GLY A 226 -4.39 -9.07 -16.40
CA GLY A 226 -3.57 -8.09 -17.11
C GLY A 226 -4.01 -6.64 -16.86
N ALA A 227 -5.33 -6.39 -16.79
CA ALA A 227 -5.87 -5.07 -16.45
C ALA A 227 -5.54 -4.66 -15.00
N ALA A 228 -5.67 -5.57 -14.03
CA ALA A 228 -5.31 -5.32 -12.64
C ALA A 228 -3.82 -4.97 -12.49
N LEU A 229 -2.96 -5.73 -13.18
CA LEU A 229 -1.52 -5.47 -13.19
C LEU A 229 -1.19 -4.08 -13.75
N ALA A 230 -1.83 -3.67 -14.85
CA ALA A 230 -1.65 -2.35 -15.45
C ALA A 230 -2.09 -1.21 -14.51
N VAL A 231 -3.15 -1.41 -13.72
CA VAL A 231 -3.59 -0.44 -12.71
C VAL A 231 -2.55 -0.29 -11.60
N LEU A 232 -1.99 -1.40 -11.11
CA LEU A 232 -0.95 -1.38 -10.08
C LEU A 232 0.34 -0.71 -10.59
N ASP A 233 0.77 -1.01 -11.83
CA ASP A 233 1.93 -0.37 -12.46
C ASP A 233 1.72 1.15 -12.62
N ALA A 234 0.51 1.58 -13.03
CA ALA A 234 0.18 3.00 -13.14
C ALA A 234 0.15 3.70 -11.78
N GLN A 235 -0.33 3.04 -10.72
CA GLN A 235 -0.27 3.56 -9.35
C GLN A 235 1.17 3.68 -8.87
N GLN A 236 2.01 2.67 -9.10
CA GLN A 236 3.42 2.69 -8.77
C GLN A 236 4.14 3.86 -9.48
N ALA A 237 3.88 4.06 -10.78
CA ALA A 237 4.48 5.16 -11.54
C ALA A 237 4.12 6.54 -10.96
N ARG A 238 2.87 6.74 -10.49
CA ARG A 238 2.46 7.97 -9.80
C ARG A 238 3.21 8.16 -8.48
N LEU A 239 3.37 7.12 -7.69
CA LEU A 239 4.12 7.16 -6.43
C LEU A 239 5.61 7.44 -6.64
N LEU A 240 6.23 6.88 -7.68
CA LEU A 240 7.61 7.22 -8.07
C LEU A 240 7.73 8.69 -8.47
N GLY A 241 6.74 9.20 -9.22
CA GLY A 241 6.64 10.64 -9.54
C GLY A 241 6.47 11.52 -8.30
N GLN A 242 5.71 11.09 -7.30
CA GLN A 242 5.58 11.80 -6.02
C GLN A 242 6.88 11.75 -5.21
N GLN A 243 7.53 10.60 -5.15
CA GLN A 243 8.80 10.41 -4.46
C GLN A 243 9.87 11.38 -4.97
N THR A 244 10.04 11.46 -6.29
CA THR A 244 11.03 12.37 -6.91
C THR A 244 10.74 13.85 -6.63
N ARG A 245 9.46 14.26 -6.68
CA ARG A 245 9.03 15.62 -6.33
C ARG A 245 9.28 15.93 -4.87
N ASN A 246 8.98 15.00 -3.96
CA ASN A 246 9.23 15.17 -2.54
C ASN A 246 10.73 15.24 -2.24
N ASP A 247 11.55 14.36 -2.82
CA ASP A 247 13.02 14.41 -2.64
C ASP A 247 13.63 15.73 -3.13
N ARG A 248 13.09 16.32 -4.21
CA ARG A 248 13.44 17.68 -4.64
C ARG A 248 13.01 18.73 -3.61
N ALA A 249 11.77 18.69 -3.14
CA ALA A 249 11.26 19.62 -2.13
C ALA A 249 12.06 19.56 -0.80
N ILE A 250 12.47 18.35 -0.38
CA ILE A 250 13.35 18.13 0.78
C ILE A 250 14.68 18.86 0.58
N SER A 251 15.25 18.79 -0.63
CA SER A 251 16.53 19.44 -0.94
C SER A 251 16.40 20.96 -0.87
N GLU A 252 15.33 21.52 -1.41
CA GLU A 252 15.01 22.96 -1.32
C GLU A 252 14.76 23.41 0.13
N ALA A 253 14.01 22.62 0.91
CA ALA A 253 13.74 22.89 2.32
C ALA A 253 15.02 22.84 3.19
N ARG A 254 15.94 21.91 2.92
CA ARG A 254 17.26 21.85 3.57
C ARG A 254 18.09 23.10 3.28
N ASN A 255 18.10 23.56 2.04
CA ASN A 255 18.80 24.80 1.67
C ASN A 255 18.22 26.01 2.38
N LYS A 256 16.87 26.09 2.46
CA LYS A 256 16.18 27.17 3.20
C LYS A 256 16.52 27.13 4.69
N LEU A 257 16.48 25.97 5.33
CA LEU A 257 16.84 25.81 6.74
C LEU A 257 18.29 26.25 7.01
N SER A 258 19.22 25.91 6.10
CA SER A 258 20.61 26.36 6.17
C SER A 258 20.71 27.89 6.11
N SER A 259 20.07 28.53 5.13
CA SER A 259 20.06 30.00 4.98
C SER A 259 19.47 30.72 6.20
N VAL A 260 18.36 30.22 6.73
CA VAL A 260 17.71 30.79 7.92
C VAL A 260 18.58 30.62 9.17
N THR A 261 19.24 29.47 9.30
CA THR A 261 20.15 29.19 10.41
C THR A 261 21.37 30.11 10.37
N GLU A 262 21.92 30.40 9.18
CA GLU A 262 23.01 31.36 9.03
C GLU A 262 22.56 32.78 9.39
N SER A 263 21.37 33.20 8.95
CA SER A 263 20.79 34.51 9.30
C SER A 263 20.55 34.66 10.81
N LEU A 264 20.11 33.59 11.48
CA LEU A 264 19.96 33.56 12.94
C LEU A 264 21.31 33.69 13.65
N LYS A 265 22.37 33.06 13.13
CA LYS A 265 23.74 33.23 13.65
C LYS A 265 24.20 34.67 13.53
N THR A 266 23.96 35.34 12.39
CA THR A 266 24.25 36.77 12.21
C THR A 266 23.48 37.64 13.21
N ALA A 267 22.18 37.38 13.40
CA ALA A 267 21.36 38.12 14.37
C ALA A 267 21.85 37.96 15.81
N ARG A 268 22.26 36.74 16.21
CA ARG A 268 22.86 36.48 17.53
C ARG A 268 24.17 37.22 17.71
N ASN A 269 25.05 37.22 16.71
CA ASN A 269 26.29 37.97 16.75
C ASN A 269 26.05 39.48 16.90
N ALA A 270 25.03 40.03 16.22
CA ALA A 270 24.65 41.43 16.36
C ALA A 270 24.14 41.75 17.77
N LEU A 271 23.33 40.87 18.38
CA LEU A 271 22.88 41.01 19.77
C LEU A 271 24.07 41.01 20.73
N THR A 272 25.00 40.05 20.61
CA THR A 272 26.21 40.01 21.45
C THR A 272 27.04 41.29 21.33
N ARG A 273 27.20 41.85 20.13
CA ARG A 273 27.90 43.13 19.93
C ARG A 273 27.15 44.31 20.57
N ALA A 274 25.82 44.35 20.47
CA ALA A 274 25.01 45.40 21.09
C ALA A 274 25.08 45.33 22.63
N GLU A 275 25.07 44.13 23.21
CA GLU A 275 25.25 43.90 24.65
C GLU A 275 26.64 44.36 25.13
N GLN A 276 27.68 44.06 24.36
CA GLN A 276 29.04 44.57 24.62
C GLN A 276 29.09 46.10 24.58
N GLN A 277 28.47 46.74 23.59
CA GLN A 277 28.43 48.21 23.49
C GLN A 277 27.69 48.85 24.67
N LEU A 278 26.53 48.33 25.08
CA LEU A 278 25.83 48.82 26.26
C LEU A 278 26.70 48.72 27.51
N THR A 279 27.42 47.60 27.66
CA THR A 279 28.32 47.37 28.78
C THR A 279 29.45 48.39 28.80
N GLN A 280 30.03 48.72 27.63
CA GLN A 280 31.04 49.77 27.49
C GLN A 280 30.48 51.15 27.91
N GLN A 281 29.28 51.52 27.45
CA GLN A 281 28.67 52.81 27.80
C GLN A 281 28.36 52.92 29.30
N LYS A 282 27.82 51.86 29.91
CA LYS A 282 27.53 51.80 31.35
C LYS A 282 28.79 51.84 32.23
N ASN A 283 29.96 51.48 31.69
CA ASN A 283 31.23 51.46 32.41
C ASN A 283 32.07 52.74 32.27
N THR A 284 31.65 53.70 31.44
CA THR A 284 32.28 55.03 31.41
C THR A 284 32.14 55.72 32.78
N PRO A 285 33.03 56.66 33.16
CA PRO A 285 32.93 57.37 34.44
C PRO A 285 31.56 58.01 34.65
N ASP A 286 31.08 58.76 33.65
CA ASP A 286 29.78 59.42 33.69
C ASP A 286 28.63 58.39 33.56
N GLY A 287 28.81 57.31 32.78
CA GLY A 287 27.83 56.24 32.65
C GLY A 287 27.58 55.46 33.95
N LYS A 288 28.62 55.27 34.77
CA LYS A 288 28.49 54.69 36.11
C LYS A 288 27.63 55.57 37.02
N THR A 289 27.77 56.90 36.93
CA THR A 289 26.88 57.85 37.61
C THR A 289 25.45 57.73 37.10
N ILE A 290 25.22 57.60 35.79
CA ILE A 290 23.87 57.39 35.25
C ILE A 290 23.22 56.10 35.78
N VAL A 291 24.00 55.02 35.90
CA VAL A 291 23.51 53.73 36.41
C VAL A 291 23.28 53.78 37.92
N SER A 292 24.18 54.39 38.69
CA SER A 292 24.14 54.40 40.16
C SER A 292 24.85 55.64 40.75
N PRO A 293 24.12 56.78 40.89
CA PRO A 293 24.68 58.02 41.41
C PRO A 293 25.31 57.90 42.81
N GLU A 294 24.69 57.13 43.70
CA GLU A 294 25.13 56.97 45.10
C GLU A 294 26.43 56.19 45.22
N LYS A 295 26.65 55.26 44.29
CA LYS A 295 27.87 54.44 44.24
C LYS A 295 29.00 55.13 43.49
N PHE A 296 28.66 55.94 42.49
CA PHE A 296 29.61 56.64 41.62
C PHE A 296 29.13 58.10 41.42
N PRO A 297 29.42 59.00 42.37
CA PRO A 297 28.96 60.38 42.28
C PRO A 297 29.61 61.10 41.10
N GLY A 298 28.79 61.76 40.28
CA GLY A 298 29.24 62.56 39.14
C GLY A 298 29.74 63.91 39.63
N ARG A 299 30.98 64.27 39.30
CA ARG A 299 31.61 65.51 39.77
C ARG A 299 32.11 66.35 38.60
N SER A 300 31.94 67.66 38.72
CA SER A 300 32.58 68.66 37.85
C SER A 300 33.14 69.77 38.72
N SER A 301 34.32 70.25 38.39
CA SER A 301 34.89 71.42 39.04
C SER A 301 35.76 72.20 38.06
N THR A 302 35.70 73.53 38.14
CA THR A 302 36.56 74.41 37.35
C THR A 302 37.19 75.47 38.26
N ASN A 303 38.46 75.76 38.03
CA ASN A 303 39.13 76.88 38.68
C ASN A 303 38.84 78.15 37.89
N HIS A 304 38.38 79.19 38.59
CA HIS A 304 38.08 80.49 38.00
C HIS A 304 38.96 81.58 38.58
N SER A 305 39.31 82.55 37.73
CA SER A 305 39.98 83.80 38.10
C SER A 305 39.07 84.94 37.67
N ILE A 306 38.25 85.43 38.60
CA ILE A 306 37.18 86.40 38.35
C ILE A 306 37.67 87.80 38.70
N VAL A 307 37.59 88.73 37.76
CA VAL A 307 38.00 90.13 37.96
C VAL A 307 36.80 90.97 38.42
N VAL A 308 36.97 91.79 39.45
CA VAL A 308 35.99 92.77 39.97
C VAL A 308 36.60 94.17 39.85
N SER A 309 35.83 95.13 39.30
CA SER A 309 36.42 96.41 38.83
C SER A 309 35.66 97.69 39.26
N GLY A 310 34.60 97.57 40.07
CA GLY A 310 33.83 98.71 40.58
C GLY A 310 34.35 99.29 41.90
N ASP A 311 33.74 98.88 43.02
CA ASP A 311 34.03 99.41 44.36
C ASP A 311 35.48 99.11 44.78
N PRO A 312 36.29 100.12 45.15
CA PRO A 312 37.70 99.90 45.51
C PRO A 312 37.91 98.97 46.71
N ARG A 313 36.89 98.74 47.55
CA ARG A 313 36.94 97.78 48.67
C ARG A 313 36.98 96.32 48.21
N PHE A 314 36.47 96.05 47.01
CA PHE A 314 36.35 94.70 46.43
C PHE A 314 37.08 94.56 45.09
N ALA A 315 37.61 95.67 44.55
CA ALA A 315 38.37 95.69 43.31
C ALA A 315 39.60 94.78 43.41
N GLY A 316 39.64 93.74 42.58
CA GLY A 316 40.65 92.70 42.68
C GLY A 316 40.35 91.48 41.80
N THR A 317 41.09 90.40 42.04
CA THR A 317 40.89 89.12 41.36
C THR A 317 40.53 88.05 42.38
N ILE A 318 39.30 87.56 42.30
CA ILE A 318 38.81 86.46 43.13
C ILE A 318 39.23 85.14 42.46
N LYS A 319 39.99 84.32 43.20
CA LYS A 319 40.36 82.96 42.78
C LYS A 319 39.51 81.96 43.54
N ILE A 320 38.65 81.26 42.81
CA ILE A 320 37.75 80.26 43.37
C ILE A 320 37.81 78.96 42.58
N THR A 321 37.35 77.88 43.22
CA THR A 321 37.03 76.62 42.56
C THR A 321 35.54 76.39 42.71
N THR A 322 34.81 76.40 41.60
CA THR A 322 33.40 76.01 41.59
C THR A 322 33.34 74.49 41.49
N SER A 323 32.48 73.85 42.28
CA SER A 323 32.35 72.39 42.33
C SER A 323 30.88 71.98 42.37
N ALA A 324 30.52 71.02 41.54
CA ALA A 324 29.18 70.45 41.43
C ALA A 324 29.25 68.92 41.60
N VAL A 325 28.32 68.35 42.37
CA VAL A 325 28.24 66.91 42.65
C VAL A 325 26.80 66.41 42.51
N ILE A 326 26.62 65.33 41.75
CA ILE A 326 25.38 64.55 41.70
C ILE A 326 25.65 63.17 42.26
N ASP A 327 25.02 62.86 43.39
CA ASP A 327 25.23 61.62 44.15
C ASP A 327 23.94 60.86 44.45
N ASN A 328 22.78 61.35 44.02
CA ASN A 328 21.50 60.65 44.24
C ASN A 328 20.61 60.67 43.00
N ARG A 329 19.68 59.70 42.94
CA ARG A 329 18.83 59.48 41.77
C ARG A 329 17.83 60.63 41.53
N ALA A 330 17.27 61.22 42.59
CA ALA A 330 16.29 62.29 42.47
C ALA A 330 16.92 63.54 41.85
N ASN A 331 18.08 63.95 42.36
CA ASN A 331 18.83 65.12 41.89
C ASN A 331 19.38 64.90 40.47
N LEU A 332 19.85 63.69 40.15
CA LEU A 332 20.24 63.36 38.78
C LEU A 332 19.07 63.57 37.81
N ASN A 333 17.91 62.99 38.10
CA ASN A 333 16.73 63.12 37.24
C ASN A 333 16.27 64.57 37.09
N TYR A 334 16.36 65.36 38.16
CA TYR A 334 16.04 66.79 38.13
C TYR A 334 17.02 67.56 37.23
N LEU A 335 18.33 67.39 37.43
CA LEU A 335 19.36 68.08 36.64
C LEU A 335 19.28 67.73 35.15
N LEU A 336 18.99 66.47 34.81
CA LEU A 336 18.87 66.06 33.41
C LEU A 336 17.63 66.64 32.71
N THR A 337 16.60 67.06 33.45
CA THR A 337 15.35 67.61 32.91
C THR A 337 15.22 69.13 33.03
N HIS A 338 16.07 69.79 33.83
CA HIS A 338 16.05 71.24 34.06
C HIS A 338 17.42 71.89 33.73
N SER A 339 17.55 73.21 33.82
CA SER A 339 18.85 73.90 33.67
C SER A 339 19.73 73.78 34.93
N GLY A 340 21.03 74.05 34.81
CA GLY A 340 21.92 74.18 35.96
C GLY A 340 21.50 75.32 36.90
N LEU A 341 20.94 76.40 36.35
CA LEU A 341 20.34 77.50 37.12
C LEU A 341 19.13 77.03 37.94
N ASP A 342 18.21 76.28 37.33
CA ASP A 342 17.04 75.74 38.02
C ASP A 342 17.45 74.78 39.12
N TYR A 343 18.45 73.93 38.87
CA TYR A 343 18.99 73.04 39.90
C TYR A 343 19.54 73.84 41.10
N LYS A 344 20.37 74.86 40.84
CA LYS A 344 20.91 75.76 41.88
C LYS A 344 19.79 76.47 42.67
N ARG A 345 18.73 76.91 42.00
CA ARG A 345 17.62 77.65 42.64
C ARG A 345 16.60 76.78 43.38
N ASN A 346 16.35 75.56 42.91
CA ASN A 346 15.23 74.74 43.38
C ASN A 346 15.67 73.49 44.15
N ILE A 347 16.90 73.00 43.94
CA ILE A 347 17.46 71.89 44.74
C ILE A 347 18.34 72.43 45.86
N LEU A 348 19.25 73.38 45.55
CA LEU A 348 20.11 74.00 46.56
C LEU A 348 19.45 75.19 47.27
N ASN A 349 18.34 75.70 46.73
CA ASN A 349 17.64 76.90 47.23
C ASN A 349 18.45 78.21 47.17
N ASP A 350 19.48 78.26 46.32
CA ASP A 350 20.34 79.43 46.14
C ASP A 350 19.73 80.40 45.11
N ARG A 351 18.74 81.18 45.58
CA ARG A 351 17.89 82.03 44.72
C ARG A 351 18.47 83.42 44.45
N ASN A 352 19.05 84.06 45.47
CA ASN A 352 19.61 85.39 45.35
C ASN A 352 21.10 85.31 44.99
N PRO A 353 21.53 85.85 43.83
CA PRO A 353 22.94 85.85 43.45
C PRO A 353 23.80 86.84 44.26
N VAL A 354 23.22 87.64 45.15
CA VAL A 354 23.94 88.60 46.01
C VAL A 354 23.82 88.14 47.46
N VAL A 355 24.93 87.80 48.09
CA VAL A 355 24.98 87.21 49.44
C VAL A 355 25.76 88.10 50.41
N THR A 356 26.58 89.02 49.89
CA THR A 356 27.45 89.96 50.60
C THR A 356 27.33 91.37 50.02
N GLU A 357 28.09 92.33 50.58
CA GLU A 357 28.20 93.69 50.07
C GLU A 357 28.91 93.77 48.70
N ASP A 358 29.65 92.74 48.28
CA ASP A 358 30.30 92.65 46.97
C ASP A 358 29.34 92.15 45.88
N VAL A 359 28.44 93.05 45.47
CA VAL A 359 27.41 92.75 44.47
C VAL A 359 27.98 92.28 43.11
N GLU A 360 29.14 92.81 42.70
CA GLU A 360 29.75 92.47 41.40
C GLU A 360 30.48 91.12 41.47
N GLY A 361 31.24 90.88 42.54
CA GLY A 361 31.89 89.60 42.81
C GLY A 361 30.87 88.47 42.94
N ASP A 362 29.87 88.64 43.80
CA ASP A 362 28.85 87.61 44.07
C ASP A 362 28.08 87.19 42.82
N LYS A 363 27.66 88.15 41.98
CA LYS A 363 26.99 87.84 40.71
C LYS A 363 27.90 87.06 39.75
N LYS A 364 29.19 87.41 39.67
CA LYS A 364 30.15 86.71 38.80
C LYS A 364 30.46 85.31 39.32
N ILE A 365 30.59 85.14 40.64
CA ILE A 365 30.74 83.82 41.30
C ILE A 365 29.51 82.96 41.04
N TYR A 366 28.30 83.50 41.29
CA TYR A 366 27.05 82.78 41.06
C TYR A 366 26.92 82.29 39.62
N ASN A 367 27.26 83.12 38.63
CA ASN A 367 27.27 82.72 37.23
C ASN A 367 28.28 81.59 36.95
N ALA A 368 29.45 81.61 37.60
CA ALA A 368 30.45 80.54 37.47
C ALA A 368 29.96 79.23 38.14
N GLU A 369 29.26 79.31 39.26
CA GLU A 369 28.66 78.15 39.93
C GLU A 369 27.54 77.51 39.09
N VAL A 370 26.68 78.33 38.49
CA VAL A 370 25.63 77.88 37.56
C VAL A 370 26.24 77.21 36.34
N ALA A 371 27.32 77.77 35.79
CA ALA A 371 28.02 77.20 34.64
C ALA A 371 28.59 75.79 34.93
N GLU A 372 29.00 75.48 36.17
CA GLU A 372 29.42 74.12 36.53
C GLU A 372 28.26 73.12 36.49
N TRP A 373 27.08 73.51 36.98
CA TRP A 373 25.89 72.65 36.89
C TRP A 373 25.47 72.43 35.44
N ASP A 374 25.55 73.46 34.58
CA ASP A 374 25.27 73.31 33.15
C ASP A 374 26.28 72.41 32.43
N LYS A 375 27.59 72.53 32.73
CA LYS A 375 28.63 71.64 32.19
C LYS A 375 28.42 70.19 32.64
N LEU A 376 28.19 69.97 33.93
CA LEU A 376 27.94 68.63 34.49
C LEU A 376 26.68 68.02 33.90
N ARG A 377 25.61 68.82 33.75
CA ARG A 377 24.38 68.42 33.08
C ARG A 377 24.66 67.93 31.66
N GLN A 378 25.38 68.69 30.85
CA GLN A 378 25.66 68.31 29.46
C GLN A 378 26.42 66.97 29.38
N ARG A 379 27.43 66.77 30.24
CA ARG A 379 28.19 65.51 30.30
C ARG A 379 27.31 64.32 30.67
N LEU A 380 26.53 64.45 31.74
CA LEU A 380 25.63 63.38 32.19
C LEU A 380 24.48 63.14 31.20
N LEU A 381 24.00 64.19 30.53
CA LEU A 381 22.96 64.08 29.50
C LEU A 381 23.47 63.33 28.26
N ASP A 382 24.69 63.65 27.79
CA ASP A 382 25.34 62.89 26.70
C ASP A 382 25.56 61.43 27.08
N ALA A 383 26.02 61.15 28.31
CA ALA A 383 26.17 59.78 28.81
C ALA A 383 24.83 59.02 28.85
N ARG A 384 23.75 59.67 29.30
CA ARG A 384 22.39 59.10 29.27
C ARG A 384 21.96 58.79 27.84
N ASN A 385 22.15 59.72 26.90
CA ASN A 385 21.76 59.55 25.51
C ASN A 385 22.50 58.37 24.87
N LYS A 386 23.81 58.21 25.15
CA LYS A 386 24.61 57.06 24.70
C LYS A 386 24.10 55.73 25.24
N ILE A 387 23.76 55.66 26.53
CA ILE A 387 23.18 54.45 27.15
C ILE A 387 21.81 54.15 26.53
N THR A 388 20.93 55.14 26.40
CA THR A 388 19.59 54.95 25.80
C THR A 388 19.67 54.47 24.34
N SER A 389 20.59 55.02 23.54
CA SER A 389 20.83 54.56 22.17
C SER A 389 21.29 53.09 22.13
N ALA A 390 22.18 52.69 23.04
CA ALA A 390 22.65 51.31 23.12
C ALA A 390 21.56 50.33 23.61
N GLU A 391 20.70 50.75 24.55
CA GLU A 391 19.55 49.97 25.00
C GLU A 391 18.53 49.77 23.88
N SER A 392 18.27 50.81 23.08
CA SER A 392 17.43 50.69 21.88
C SER A 392 18.02 49.69 20.87
N ALA A 393 19.34 49.75 20.64
CA ALA A 393 20.02 48.82 19.72
C ALA A 393 19.92 47.35 20.18
N ILE A 394 20.02 47.09 21.49
CA ILE A 394 19.80 45.75 22.06
C ILE A 394 18.37 45.30 21.82
N ASN A 395 17.37 46.15 22.11
CA ASN A 395 15.97 45.79 21.92
C ASN A 395 15.68 45.45 20.46
N SER A 396 16.20 46.23 19.51
CA SER A 396 16.09 45.93 18.07
C SER A 396 16.78 44.60 17.70
N ALA A 397 18.00 44.36 18.19
CA ALA A 397 18.72 43.11 17.94
C ALA A 397 18.01 41.89 18.52
N ARG A 398 17.47 42.02 19.75
CA ARG A 398 16.72 40.98 20.44
C ARG A 398 15.44 40.62 19.70
N ASN A 399 14.68 41.63 19.26
CA ASN A 399 13.48 41.42 18.45
C ASN A 399 13.81 40.72 17.12
N ASN A 400 14.92 41.07 16.47
CA ASN A 400 15.39 40.39 15.26
C ASN A 400 15.77 38.94 15.54
N VAL A 401 16.47 38.63 16.65
CA VAL A 401 16.77 37.24 17.04
C VAL A 401 15.48 36.43 17.23
N SER A 402 14.46 37.00 17.89
CA SER A 402 13.16 36.34 18.05
C SER A 402 12.49 36.06 16.70
N ALA A 403 12.50 37.03 15.77
CA ALA A 403 11.96 36.84 14.42
C ALA A 403 12.68 35.72 13.66
N ARG A 404 14.02 35.70 13.66
CA ARG A 404 14.81 34.65 13.00
C ARG A 404 14.66 33.28 13.65
N THR A 405 14.42 33.23 14.95
CA THR A 405 14.14 31.96 15.65
C THR A 405 12.80 31.37 15.21
N ASN A 406 11.78 32.21 15.04
CA ASN A 406 10.49 31.77 14.50
C ASN A 406 10.61 31.26 13.05
N GLU A 407 11.36 31.98 12.20
CA GLU A 407 11.65 31.52 10.84
C GLU A 407 12.38 30.16 10.83
N GLN A 408 13.34 29.95 11.73
CA GLN A 408 14.06 28.67 11.84
C GLN A 408 13.11 27.55 12.20
N LYS A 409 12.23 27.78 13.18
CA LYS A 409 11.19 26.81 13.58
C LYS A 409 10.31 26.45 12.38
N HIS A 410 9.78 27.44 11.66
CA HIS A 410 8.94 27.19 10.48
C HIS A 410 9.67 26.42 9.38
N ALA A 411 10.94 26.73 9.11
CA ALA A 411 11.74 26.00 8.13
C ALA A 411 11.98 24.54 8.55
N ASN A 412 12.23 24.31 9.84
CA ASN A 412 12.43 22.97 10.39
C ASN A 412 11.14 22.14 10.39
N ASP A 413 10.01 22.75 10.79
CA ASP A 413 8.70 22.10 10.77
C ASP A 413 8.28 21.71 9.35
N ALA A 414 8.53 22.60 8.36
CA ALA A 414 8.28 22.32 6.95
C ALA A 414 9.14 21.14 6.44
N LEU A 415 10.42 21.08 6.81
CA LEU A 415 11.29 19.95 6.46
C LEU A 415 10.78 18.65 7.07
N ASN A 416 10.36 18.66 8.34
CA ASN A 416 9.84 17.48 9.02
C ASN A 416 8.54 16.96 8.38
N ALA A 417 7.66 17.84 7.91
CA ALA A 417 6.45 17.45 7.19
C ALA A 417 6.77 16.67 5.91
N LEU A 418 7.75 17.15 5.12
CA LEU A 418 8.21 16.46 3.91
C LEU A 418 8.86 15.10 4.21
N LEU A 419 9.60 14.99 5.32
CA LEU A 419 10.18 13.72 5.77
C LEU A 419 9.11 12.69 6.16
N LYS A 420 8.02 13.12 6.81
CA LYS A 420 6.87 12.23 7.09
C LYS A 420 6.18 11.77 5.80
N GLU A 421 6.00 12.68 4.84
CA GLU A 421 5.44 12.31 3.54
C GLU A 421 6.35 11.29 2.82
N LYS A 422 7.67 11.43 2.95
CA LYS A 422 8.64 10.47 2.38
C LYS A 422 8.49 9.08 2.99
N GLU A 423 8.29 8.98 4.29
CA GLU A 423 8.03 7.71 4.97
C GLU A 423 6.71 7.08 4.48
N ASN A 424 5.66 7.88 4.34
CA ASN A 424 4.36 7.41 3.85
C ASN A 424 4.43 6.90 2.39
N ILE A 425 5.05 7.68 1.49
CA ILE A 425 5.26 7.28 0.09
C ILE A 425 6.04 5.96 0.02
N ARG A 426 7.09 5.82 0.84
CA ARG A 426 7.89 4.59 0.88
C ARG A 426 7.07 3.38 1.32
N SER A 427 6.22 3.56 2.33
CA SER A 427 5.31 2.50 2.82
C SER A 427 4.32 2.07 1.73
N GLN A 428 3.68 3.04 1.07
CA GLN A 428 2.74 2.78 -0.03
C GLN A 428 3.42 2.10 -1.23
N LEU A 429 4.64 2.52 -1.56
CA LEU A 429 5.41 1.91 -2.65
C LEU A 429 5.77 0.45 -2.33
N ALA A 430 6.12 0.14 -1.08
CA ALA A 430 6.42 -1.23 -0.66
C ALA A 430 5.21 -2.16 -0.78
N ASP A 431 4.03 -1.70 -0.32
CA ASP A 431 2.77 -2.44 -0.44
C ASP A 431 2.41 -2.70 -1.91
N ILE A 432 2.50 -1.68 -2.78
CA ILE A 432 2.23 -1.85 -4.21
C ILE A 432 3.25 -2.77 -4.89
N ASN A 433 4.53 -2.68 -4.54
CA ASN A 433 5.55 -3.59 -5.07
C ASN A 433 5.25 -5.06 -4.69
N GLN A 434 4.77 -5.29 -3.47
CA GLN A 434 4.36 -6.61 -3.03
C GLN A 434 3.15 -7.11 -3.83
N LYS A 435 2.11 -6.28 -3.99
CA LYS A 435 0.92 -6.61 -4.79
C LYS A 435 1.25 -6.92 -6.25
N ILE A 436 2.14 -6.15 -6.87
CA ILE A 436 2.62 -6.41 -8.24
C ILE A 436 3.37 -7.75 -8.30
N ALA A 437 4.23 -8.03 -7.31
CA ALA A 437 4.99 -9.28 -7.27
C ALA A 437 4.09 -10.50 -7.05
N GLU A 438 3.05 -10.38 -6.22
CA GLU A 438 2.05 -11.42 -6.01
C GLU A 438 1.26 -11.68 -7.29
N GLU A 439 0.77 -10.64 -7.97
CA GLU A 439 0.00 -10.79 -9.21
C GLU A 439 0.85 -11.30 -10.39
N LYS A 440 2.17 -11.07 -10.40
CA LYS A 440 3.08 -11.66 -11.40
C LYS A 440 3.42 -13.13 -11.15
N ARG A 441 3.30 -13.59 -9.89
CA ARG A 441 3.53 -15.00 -9.53
C ARG A 441 2.29 -15.86 -9.78
N LYS A 442 1.12 -15.26 -9.57
CA LYS A 442 -0.19 -15.80 -9.91
C LYS A 442 -0.33 -15.92 -11.43
#